data_AF-A0A7G8G1P8-F1
#
_entry.id   AF-A0A7G8G1P8-F1
#
_cell.length_a   1.000
_cell.length_b   1.000
_cell.length_c   1.000
_cell.angle_alpha   90.00
_cell.angle_beta   90.00
_cell.angle_gamma   90.00
#
_symmetry.space_group_name_H-M   'P 1'
#
loop_
_entity.id
_entity.type
_entity.pdbx_description
1 polymer ?
#
loop_
_entity_poly.entity_id
_entity_poly.type
_entity_poly.pdbx_seq_one_letter_code
_entity_poly.pdbx_strand_id
1 'polypeptide(L)'
;MADIPDQASLNPTKESNGSLADMFLAANQELARSDARLYRSIGEHLQRTRAILDQEAREDGQQVDHKNEDSISPRPLLQGQPSFEKQLRADLIYLCKKNGIRGYSRMNKKEIIARLDSKGVVAPPTPLHAFSKAELLSLIEDLVGE
;
A
#
# COMPACT_ATOMS: atom_id res chain seq x y z
N MET A 1 83.22 -8.88 -37.65
CA MET A 1 82.61 -7.53 -37.63
C MET A 1 81.20 -7.68 -38.14
N ALA A 2 80.24 -7.52 -37.23
CA ALA A 2 78.83 -7.52 -37.54
C ALA A 2 78.44 -6.07 -37.86
N ASP A 3 77.76 -5.86 -38.98
CA ASP A 3 76.92 -4.69 -39.21
C ASP A 3 75.81 -5.12 -40.18
N ILE A 4 74.60 -5.26 -39.66
CA ILE A 4 73.37 -5.44 -40.42
C ILE A 4 72.52 -4.21 -40.09
N PRO A 5 72.04 -3.46 -41.09
CA PRO A 5 71.30 -2.24 -40.86
C PRO A 5 69.91 -2.52 -40.30
N ASP A 6 69.59 -1.71 -39.30
CA ASP A 6 68.29 -1.36 -38.78
C ASP A 6 67.36 -0.87 -39.89
N GLN A 7 66.15 -1.44 -40.00
CA GLN A 7 64.88 -0.73 -40.17
C GLN A 7 63.72 -1.72 -40.46
N ALA A 8 62.63 -1.50 -39.71
CA ALA A 8 61.24 -1.72 -40.09
C ALA A 8 60.75 -3.15 -40.34
N SER A 9 60.10 -3.72 -39.32
CA SER A 9 58.73 -4.18 -39.54
C SER A 9 57.87 -3.79 -38.35
N LEU A 10 56.88 -2.95 -38.65
CA LEU A 10 55.97 -2.37 -37.69
C LEU A 10 55.26 -3.47 -36.93
N ASN A 11 55.24 -3.31 -35.60
CA ASN A 11 54.32 -4.02 -34.73
C ASN A 11 52.91 -3.94 -35.34
N PRO A 12 52.23 -5.06 -35.59
CA PRO A 12 50.81 -4.99 -35.89
C PRO A 12 50.15 -4.34 -34.68
N THR A 13 49.46 -3.26 -34.97
CA THR A 13 48.55 -2.56 -34.07
C THR A 13 47.78 -3.61 -33.26
N LYS A 14 48.08 -3.65 -31.96
CA LYS A 14 47.27 -4.35 -30.96
C LYS A 14 45.99 -3.55 -30.80
N GLU A 15 45.16 -3.57 -31.84
CA GLU A 15 43.74 -3.25 -31.82
C GLU A 15 43.17 -4.06 -30.66
N SER A 16 42.96 -3.38 -29.53
CA SER A 16 42.38 -3.96 -28.33
C SER A 16 40.91 -4.22 -28.58
N ASN A 17 40.62 -5.27 -29.33
CA ASN A 17 39.39 -6.01 -29.18
C ASN A 17 39.44 -6.56 -27.76
N GLY A 18 38.91 -5.79 -26.81
CA GLY A 18 38.76 -6.20 -25.42
C GLY A 18 38.25 -7.63 -25.41
N SER A 19 38.97 -8.51 -24.70
CA SER A 19 38.70 -9.94 -24.75
C SER A 19 37.22 -10.17 -24.45
N LEU A 20 36.59 -11.15 -25.09
CA LEU A 20 35.21 -11.53 -24.76
C LEU A 20 35.02 -11.69 -23.24
N ALA A 21 36.06 -12.17 -22.55
CA ALA A 21 36.13 -12.24 -21.10
C ALA A 21 36.01 -10.87 -20.40
N ASP A 22 36.62 -9.82 -20.93
CA ASP A 22 36.54 -8.45 -20.39
C ASP A 22 35.12 -7.88 -20.55
N MET A 23 34.46 -8.17 -21.69
CA MET A 23 33.05 -7.79 -21.88
C MET A 23 32.12 -8.52 -20.90
N PHE A 24 32.31 -9.83 -20.71
CA PHE A 24 31.55 -10.60 -19.71
C PHE A 24 31.80 -10.11 -18.29
N LEU A 25 33.04 -9.76 -17.96
CA LEU A 25 33.40 -9.22 -16.66
C LEU A 25 32.73 -7.87 -16.41
N ALA A 26 32.77 -6.97 -17.41
CA ALA A 26 32.11 -5.67 -17.33
C ALA A 26 30.60 -5.80 -17.18
N ALA A 27 29.96 -6.67 -17.96
CA ALA A 27 28.52 -6.93 -17.88
C ALA A 27 28.11 -7.50 -16.52
N ASN A 28 28.87 -8.46 -15.98
CA ASN A 28 28.62 -9.00 -14.64
C ASN A 28 28.77 -7.93 -13.55
N GLN A 29 29.77 -7.05 -13.66
CA GLN A 29 29.95 -5.94 -12.71
C GLN A 29 28.80 -4.94 -12.78
N GLU A 30 28.31 -4.63 -13.97
CA GLU A 30 27.18 -3.74 -14.17
C GLU A 30 25.89 -4.34 -13.61
N LEU A 31 25.63 -5.62 -13.87
CA LEU A 31 24.49 -6.35 -13.32
C LEU A 31 24.51 -6.39 -11.80
N ALA A 32 25.66 -6.74 -11.19
CA ALA A 32 25.82 -6.77 -9.74
C ALA A 32 25.60 -5.38 -9.11
N ARG A 33 26.00 -4.30 -9.80
CA ARG A 33 25.73 -2.92 -9.35
C ARG A 33 24.25 -2.57 -9.44
N SER A 34 23.57 -3.00 -10.50
CA SER A 34 22.13 -2.80 -10.66
C SER A 34 21.36 -3.50 -9.53
N ASP A 35 21.65 -4.77 -9.28
CA ASP A 35 21.01 -5.56 -8.22
C ASP A 35 21.26 -4.94 -6.85
N ALA A 36 22.50 -4.51 -6.56
CA ALA A 36 22.83 -3.83 -5.31
C ALA A 36 22.06 -2.51 -5.10
N ARG A 37 21.68 -1.80 -6.18
CA ARG A 37 20.84 -0.59 -6.10
C ARG A 37 19.38 -0.96 -5.85
N LEU A 38 18.87 -2.00 -6.52
CA LEU A 38 17.50 -2.48 -6.30
C LEU A 38 17.30 -2.93 -4.85
N TYR A 39 18.22 -3.74 -4.31
CA TYR A 39 18.13 -4.18 -2.91
C TYR A 39 18.20 -3.02 -1.91
N ARG A 40 19.00 -1.98 -2.19
CA ARG A 40 19.01 -0.76 -1.35
C ARG A 40 17.70 -0.01 -1.42
N SER A 41 17.14 0.21 -2.61
CA SER A 41 15.86 0.90 -2.77
C SER A 41 14.72 0.16 -2.07
N ILE A 42 14.69 -1.18 -2.18
CA ILE A 42 13.73 -2.03 -1.46
C ILE A 42 13.96 -1.92 0.06
N GLY A 43 15.22 -1.98 0.50
CA GLY A 43 15.59 -1.82 1.92
C GLY A 43 15.15 -0.48 2.50
N GLU A 44 15.38 0.62 1.77
CA GLU A 44 14.92 1.96 2.15
C GLU A 44 13.40 2.05 2.21
N HIS A 45 12.69 1.44 1.25
CA HIS A 45 11.23 1.43 1.25
C HIS A 45 10.68 0.65 2.46
N LEU A 46 11.22 -0.53 2.75
CA LEU A 46 10.84 -1.35 3.91
C LEU A 46 11.18 -0.66 5.23
N GLN A 47 12.30 0.05 5.31
CA GLN A 47 12.64 0.86 6.48
C GLN A 47 11.66 2.02 6.66
N ARG A 48 11.27 2.69 5.58
CA ARG A 48 10.29 3.78 5.60
C ARG A 48 8.92 3.30 6.05
N THR A 49 8.43 2.18 5.50
CA THR A 49 7.14 1.61 5.91
C THR A 49 7.18 1.14 7.36
N ARG A 50 8.28 0.53 7.80
CA ARG A 50 8.47 0.16 9.20
C ARG A 50 8.48 1.37 10.15
N ALA A 51 9.14 2.46 9.77
CA ALA A 51 9.17 3.68 10.58
C ALA A 51 7.77 4.29 10.74
N ILE A 52 6.94 4.25 9.69
CA ILE A 52 5.54 4.70 9.74
C ILE A 52 4.73 3.81 10.70
N LEU A 53 4.85 2.48 10.56
CA LEU A 53 4.15 1.53 11.43
C LEU A 53 4.59 1.64 12.90
N ASP A 54 5.89 1.83 13.15
CA ASP A 54 6.43 2.02 14.51
C ASP A 54 6.00 3.37 15.10
N GLN A 55 5.75 4.39 14.26
CA GLN A 55 5.18 5.67 14.69
C GLN A 55 3.70 5.50 15.07
N GLU A 56 2.90 4.85 14.22
CA GLU A 56 1.49 4.54 14.49
C GLU A 56 1.34 3.69 15.78
N ALA A 57 2.20 2.69 15.98
CA ALA A 57 2.18 1.85 17.17
C ALA A 57 2.57 2.59 18.47
N ARG A 58 3.30 3.71 18.37
CA ARG A 58 3.63 4.58 19.53
C ARG A 58 2.51 5.56 19.83
N GLU A 59 1.75 5.97 18.82
CA GLU A 59 0.59 6.87 18.97
C GLU A 59 -0.62 6.16 19.62
N ASP A 60 -0.73 4.83 19.52
CA ASP A 60 -1.74 4.02 20.25
C ASP A 60 -1.45 3.85 21.76
N GLY A 61 -0.25 4.25 22.23
CA GLY A 61 0.20 4.04 23.62
C GLY A 61 0.15 5.25 24.55
N GLN A 62 -0.19 6.44 24.05
CA GLN A 62 -0.18 7.67 24.84
C GLN A 62 -1.61 8.13 25.13
N GLN A 63 -2.08 7.86 26.35
CA GLN A 63 -3.28 8.46 26.92
C GLN A 63 -3.19 9.99 26.78
N VAL A 64 -4.03 10.55 25.92
CA VAL A 64 -4.18 12.00 25.80
C VAL A 64 -5.28 12.43 26.75
N ASP A 65 -4.85 13.15 27.78
CA ASP A 65 -5.64 13.85 28.78
C ASP A 65 -6.73 14.72 28.12
N HIS A 66 -7.93 14.68 28.70
CA HIS A 66 -9.05 15.51 28.30
C HIS A 66 -8.74 16.99 28.55
N LYS A 67 -8.59 17.79 27.48
CA LYS A 67 -9.08 19.19 27.31
C LYS A 67 -8.45 19.81 26.06
N ASN A 68 -9.13 19.66 24.93
CA ASN A 68 -9.29 20.70 23.92
C ASN A 68 -10.25 20.17 22.86
N GLU A 69 -11.38 20.85 22.72
CA GLU A 69 -12.25 20.69 21.57
C GLU A 69 -11.47 21.15 20.33
N ASP A 70 -11.18 20.18 19.47
CA ASP A 70 -11.13 20.29 18.00
C ASP A 70 -10.51 19.00 17.47
N SER A 71 -11.18 17.90 17.80
CA SER A 71 -10.88 16.56 17.30
C SER A 71 -11.22 16.48 15.82
N ILE A 72 -10.30 16.88 14.96
CA ILE A 72 -10.27 16.39 13.58
C ILE A 72 -9.75 14.94 13.66
N SER A 73 -10.61 14.05 14.16
CA SER A 73 -10.67 12.70 13.61
C SER A 73 -10.66 12.87 12.08
N PRO A 74 -9.89 12.12 11.28
CA PRO A 74 -9.99 12.20 9.84
C PRO A 74 -11.44 11.87 9.52
N ARG A 75 -12.24 12.93 9.37
CA ARG A 75 -13.65 12.82 9.07
C ARG A 75 -13.64 12.01 7.81
N PRO A 76 -14.34 10.88 7.78
CA PRO A 76 -14.44 10.16 6.56
C PRO A 76 -15.36 10.97 5.66
N LEU A 77 -14.79 11.96 4.97
CA LEU A 77 -15.51 13.01 4.25
C LEU A 77 -16.38 12.43 3.13
N LEU A 78 -16.11 11.19 2.72
CA LEU A 78 -16.90 10.43 1.75
C LEU A 78 -17.49 9.12 2.30
N GLN A 79 -17.64 8.95 3.61
CA GLN A 79 -18.46 7.83 4.10
C GLN A 79 -19.91 8.28 4.06
N GLY A 80 -20.69 7.71 3.15
CA GLY A 80 -22.13 7.98 3.18
C GLY A 80 -22.81 7.32 4.36
N GLN A 81 -24.09 7.66 4.52
CA GLN A 81 -24.86 7.39 5.72
C GLN A 81 -24.72 5.93 6.18
N PRO A 82 -24.51 5.70 7.49
CA PRO A 82 -24.36 4.36 8.03
C PRO A 82 -25.64 3.58 7.79
N SER A 83 -25.56 2.49 7.01
CA SER A 83 -26.72 1.64 6.72
C SER A 83 -26.32 0.17 6.62
N PHE A 84 -27.09 -0.69 7.28
CA PHE A 84 -26.89 -2.14 7.20
C PHE A 84 -27.37 -2.73 5.86
N GLU A 85 -28.28 -2.05 5.17
CA GLU A 85 -28.90 -2.56 3.93
C GLU A 85 -27.89 -2.70 2.79
N LYS A 86 -26.98 -1.73 2.68
CA LYS A 86 -25.94 -1.67 1.63
C LYS A 86 -24.74 -2.59 1.91
N GLN A 87 -24.69 -3.26 3.07
CA GLN A 87 -23.57 -4.14 3.44
C GLN A 87 -23.70 -5.55 2.87
N LEU A 88 -22.54 -6.19 2.70
CA LEU A 88 -22.46 -7.60 2.33
C LEU A 88 -22.93 -8.48 3.48
N ARG A 89 -23.49 -9.66 3.14
CA ARG A 89 -23.95 -10.62 4.16
C ARG A 89 -22.80 -11.10 5.06
N ALA A 90 -21.58 -11.20 4.53
CA ALA A 90 -20.38 -11.57 5.29
C ALA A 90 -20.08 -10.54 6.39
N ASP A 91 -20.17 -9.25 6.07
CA ASP A 91 -19.93 -8.15 7.01
C ASP A 91 -20.99 -8.12 8.11
N LEU A 92 -22.25 -8.33 7.74
CA LEU A 92 -23.35 -8.44 8.70
C LEU A 92 -23.15 -9.61 9.69
N ILE A 93 -22.66 -10.75 9.21
CA ILE A 93 -22.29 -11.89 10.06
C ILE A 93 -21.12 -11.54 10.98
N TYR A 94 -20.10 -10.85 10.46
CA TYR A 94 -18.98 -10.37 11.26
C TYR A 94 -19.45 -9.43 12.37
N LEU A 95 -20.35 -8.49 12.08
CA LEU A 95 -20.95 -7.59 13.06
C LEU A 95 -21.76 -8.38 14.10
N CYS A 96 -22.51 -9.40 13.70
CA CYS A 96 -23.19 -10.27 14.67
C CYS A 96 -22.20 -10.97 15.60
N LYS A 97 -21.09 -11.49 15.08
CA LYS A 97 -20.04 -12.12 15.91
C LYS A 97 -19.41 -11.13 16.88
N LYS A 98 -19.04 -9.94 16.39
CA LYS A 98 -18.43 -8.87 17.19
C LYS A 98 -19.35 -8.40 18.33
N ASN A 99 -20.65 -8.33 18.07
CA ASN A 99 -21.67 -7.90 19.05
C ASN A 99 -22.32 -9.07 19.83
N GLY A 100 -21.73 -10.28 19.75
CA GLY A 100 -22.20 -11.45 20.51
C GLY A 100 -23.61 -11.92 20.15
N ILE A 101 -24.11 -11.61 18.95
CA ILE A 101 -25.41 -12.07 18.45
C ILE A 101 -25.24 -13.51 17.96
N ARG A 102 -26.07 -14.43 18.48
CA ARG A 102 -26.07 -15.85 18.11
C ARG A 102 -27.21 -16.17 17.15
N GLY A 103 -27.06 -17.26 16.39
CA GLY A 103 -28.10 -17.75 15.47
C GLY A 103 -28.07 -17.14 14.06
N TYR A 104 -27.13 -16.24 13.76
CA TYR A 104 -26.99 -15.60 12.45
C TYR A 104 -26.84 -16.58 11.28
N SER A 105 -26.30 -17.78 11.51
CA SER A 105 -26.10 -18.79 10.45
C SER A 105 -27.41 -19.30 9.85
N ARG A 106 -28.51 -19.26 10.63
CA ARG A 106 -29.85 -19.71 10.18
C ARG A 106 -30.75 -18.54 9.76
N MET A 107 -30.27 -17.30 9.89
CA MET A 107 -31.04 -16.10 9.64
C MET A 107 -30.85 -15.56 8.22
N ASN A 108 -31.91 -14.96 7.70
CA ASN A 108 -31.88 -14.22 6.43
C ASN A 108 -31.30 -12.81 6.64
N LYS A 109 -30.87 -12.14 5.55
CA LYS A 109 -30.23 -10.81 5.63
C LYS A 109 -31.09 -9.80 6.41
N LYS A 110 -32.41 -9.77 6.15
CA LYS A 110 -33.36 -8.88 6.83
C LYS A 110 -33.45 -9.13 8.34
N GLU A 111 -33.46 -10.40 8.75
CA GLU A 111 -33.51 -10.79 10.16
C GLU A 111 -32.23 -10.41 10.91
N ILE A 112 -31.08 -10.53 10.23
CA ILE A 112 -29.78 -10.10 10.76
C ILE A 112 -29.78 -8.59 11.00
N ILE A 113 -30.30 -7.80 10.06
CA ILE A 113 -30.40 -6.33 10.19
C ILE A 113 -31.31 -5.96 11.37
N ALA A 114 -32.51 -6.54 11.46
CA ALA A 114 -33.42 -6.29 12.58
C ALA A 114 -32.82 -6.67 13.94
N ARG A 115 -31.99 -7.74 13.99
CA ARG A 115 -31.23 -8.14 15.18
C ARG A 115 -30.12 -7.15 15.54
N LEU A 116 -29.48 -6.53 14.56
CA LEU A 116 -28.45 -5.51 14.77
C LEU A 116 -29.09 -4.20 15.26
N ASP A 117 -30.22 -3.79 14.67
CA ASP A 117 -30.99 -2.61 15.07
C ASP A 117 -31.53 -2.75 16.50
N SER A 118 -32.16 -3.88 16.82
CA SER A 118 -32.68 -4.14 18.18
C SER A 118 -31.59 -4.21 19.26
N LYS A 119 -30.36 -4.52 18.87
CA LYS A 119 -29.18 -4.52 19.75
C LYS A 119 -28.51 -3.15 19.85
N GLY A 120 -28.99 -2.14 19.12
CA GLY A 120 -28.41 -0.80 19.11
C GLY A 120 -26.99 -0.77 18.55
N VAL A 121 -26.65 -1.71 17.66
CA VAL A 121 -25.33 -1.71 17.01
C VAL A 121 -25.29 -0.54 16.04
N VAL A 122 -24.27 0.31 16.12
CA VAL A 122 -24.08 1.39 15.15
C VAL A 122 -23.72 0.77 13.81
N ALA A 123 -24.50 1.10 12.78
CA ALA A 123 -24.22 0.66 11.42
C ALA A 123 -22.85 1.21 10.98
N PRO A 124 -21.96 0.37 10.43
CA PRO A 124 -20.72 0.88 9.89
C PRO A 124 -21.00 1.81 8.70
N PRO A 125 -20.10 2.78 8.47
CA PRO A 125 -20.16 3.61 7.29
C PRO A 125 -20.19 2.77 6.02
N THR A 126 -20.97 3.21 5.04
CA THR A 126 -21.05 2.52 3.76
C THR A 126 -19.76 2.76 2.97
N PRO A 127 -19.13 1.70 2.43
CA PRO A 127 -17.88 1.86 1.68
C PRO A 127 -18.15 2.46 0.30
N LEU A 128 -17.18 3.20 -0.25
CA LEU A 128 -17.30 3.94 -1.51
C LEU A 128 -17.74 3.09 -2.72
N HIS A 129 -17.32 1.83 -2.77
CA HIS A 129 -17.67 0.91 -3.86
C HIS A 129 -19.15 0.49 -3.86
N ALA A 130 -19.87 0.71 -2.76
CA ALA A 130 -21.30 0.39 -2.65
C ALA A 130 -22.21 1.50 -3.18
N PHE A 131 -21.67 2.68 -3.48
CA PHE A 131 -22.44 3.79 -4.05
C PHE A 131 -22.58 3.64 -5.54
N SER A 132 -23.76 3.99 -6.05
CA SER A 132 -23.93 4.18 -7.49
C SER A 132 -23.22 5.45 -7.95
N LYS A 133 -22.89 5.54 -9.25
CA LYS A 133 -22.29 6.75 -9.83
C LYS A 133 -23.11 8.01 -9.54
N ALA A 134 -24.45 7.90 -9.55
CA ALA A 134 -25.34 9.02 -9.24
C ALA A 134 -25.23 9.46 -7.78
N GLU A 135 -25.19 8.52 -6.84
CA GLU A 135 -25.03 8.82 -5.41
C GLU A 135 -23.64 9.39 -5.08
N LEU A 136 -22.60 8.95 -5.79
CA LEU A 136 -21.26 9.52 -5.65
C LEU A 136 -21.22 10.96 -6.16
N LEU A 137 -21.88 11.25 -7.28
CA LEU A 137 -21.96 12.60 -7.82
C LEU A 137 -22.71 13.53 -6.88
N SER A 138 -23.84 13.12 -6.31
CA SER A 138 -24.54 13.94 -5.31
C SER A 138 -23.68 14.19 -4.07
N LEU A 139 -22.95 13.17 -3.59
CA LEU A 139 -22.05 13.33 -2.44
C LEU A 139 -20.89 14.30 -2.73
N ILE A 140 -20.39 14.33 -3.97
CA ILE A 140 -19.35 15.25 -4.42
C ILE A 140 -19.91 16.65 -4.63
N GLU A 141 -21.12 16.78 -5.19
CA GLU A 141 -21.83 18.04 -5.35
C GLU A 141 -22.12 18.70 -4.00
N ASP A 142 -22.56 17.94 -3.00
CA ASP A 142 -22.75 18.44 -1.62
C ASP A 142 -21.42 18.90 -0.98
N LEU A 143 -20.29 18.36 -1.41
CA LEU A 143 -18.96 18.66 -0.86
C LEU A 143 -18.24 19.82 -1.57
N VAL A 144 -18.48 19.97 -2.88
CA VAL A 144 -17.85 20.99 -3.75
C VAL A 144 -18.78 22.19 -3.98
N GLY A 145 -20.07 22.03 -3.69
CA GLY A 145 -21.10 23.07 -3.77
C GLY A 145 -21.16 24.02 -2.58
N GLU A 146 -20.21 23.94 -1.64
CA GLU A 146 -19.84 25.04 -0.73
C GLU A 146 -18.57 25.76 -1.20
#